data_AF-A0A377DM33-F1
#
_entry.id   AF-A0A377DM33-F1
#
_cell.length_a   1.000
_cell.length_b   1.000
_cell.length_c   1.000
_cell.angle_alpha   90.00
_cell.angle_beta   90.00
_cell.angle_gamma   90.00
#
_symmetry.space_group_name_H-M   'P 1'
#
loop_
_entity.id
_entity.type
_entity.pdbx_description
1 polymer ?
#
loop_
_entity_poly.entity_id
_entity_poly.type
_entity_poly.pdbx_seq_one_letter_code
_entity_poly.pdbx_strand_id
1 'polypeptide(L)'
;MRDGDLVLIDAGCEYKGYAGDITRTFPVNGKFTQAQREIYDIVLESLETSLRLYRPGTSILEVTGEVVRIMVSGLVKLGILKGDVDELIAQNAPSSFLYAWP
;
A
#
# COMPACT_ATOMS: atom_id res chain seq x y z
N MET A 1 2.73 -9.99 20.87
CA MET A 1 2.15 -10.38 19.57
C MET A 1 1.40 -11.67 19.75
N ARG A 2 0.22 -11.81 19.15
CA ARG A 2 -0.70 -12.95 19.36
C ARG A 2 -0.94 -13.69 18.05
N ASP A 3 -1.46 -14.91 18.17
CA ASP A 3 -1.98 -15.65 17.01
C ASP A 3 -3.09 -14.84 16.32
N GLY A 4 -3.10 -14.84 14.99
CA GLY A 4 -4.02 -14.06 14.16
C GLY A 4 -3.62 -12.59 13.93
N ASP A 5 -2.65 -12.05 14.65
CA ASP A 5 -2.15 -10.68 14.40
C ASP A 5 -1.32 -10.61 13.10
N LEU A 6 -1.28 -9.42 12.49
CA LEU A 6 -0.23 -9.04 11.54
C LEU A 6 0.91 -8.33 12.27
N VAL A 7 2.14 -8.50 11.78
CA VAL A 7 3.28 -7.66 12.12
C VAL A 7 3.64 -6.81 10.93
N LEU A 8 3.89 -5.53 11.19
CA LEU A 8 4.56 -4.61 10.29
C LEU A 8 5.92 -4.28 10.91
N ILE A 9 6.98 -4.51 10.16
CA ILE A 9 8.34 -4.13 10.51
C ILE A 9 8.72 -3.02 9.56
N ASP A 10 8.99 -1.85 10.12
CA ASP A 10 9.64 -0.73 9.44
C ASP A 10 11.03 -0.62 10.05
N ALA A 11 12.05 -0.90 9.23
CA ALA A 11 13.42 -0.97 9.68
C ALA A 11 14.37 -0.41 8.64
N GLY A 12 15.25 0.47 9.10
CA GLY A 12 16.35 0.98 8.32
C GLY A 12 17.72 0.48 8.77
N CYS A 13 18.73 0.74 7.96
CA CYS A 13 20.13 0.62 8.34
C CYS A 13 20.92 1.81 7.79
N GLU A 14 22.07 2.09 8.38
CA GLU A 14 23.01 3.10 7.86
C GLU A 14 24.38 2.46 7.66
N TYR A 15 24.99 2.71 6.50
CA TYR A 15 26.36 2.29 6.22
C TYR A 15 27.11 3.37 5.45
N LYS A 16 28.20 3.89 6.05
CA LYS A 16 29.04 4.95 5.46
C LYS A 16 28.24 6.19 5.01
N GLY A 17 27.21 6.56 5.77
CA GLY A 17 26.33 7.69 5.45
C GLY A 17 25.25 7.40 4.40
N TYR A 18 25.13 6.16 3.90
CA TYR A 18 24.00 5.73 3.07
C TYR A 18 22.94 5.05 3.93
N ALA A 19 21.68 5.43 3.74
CA ALA A 19 20.54 4.82 4.42
C ALA A 19 19.92 3.71 3.55
N GLY A 20 19.51 2.63 4.22
CA GLY A 20 18.54 1.67 3.71
C GLY A 20 17.25 1.80 4.52
N ASP A 21 16.11 1.63 3.87
CA ASP A 21 14.78 1.75 4.47
C ASP A 21 13.87 0.67 3.86
N ILE A 22 13.33 -0.21 4.71
CA ILE A 22 12.55 -1.37 4.29
C ILE A 22 11.39 -1.60 5.25
N THR A 23 10.19 -1.64 4.68
CA THR A 23 8.98 -2.07 5.39
C THR A 23 8.51 -3.46 4.90
N ARG A 24 8.12 -4.36 5.81
CA ARG A 24 7.48 -5.65 5.50
C ARG A 24 6.33 -5.94 6.46
N THR A 25 5.24 -6.49 5.91
CA THR A 25 4.06 -6.90 6.68
C THR A 25 3.75 -8.38 6.45
N PHE A 26 3.58 -9.16 7.53
CA PHE A 26 3.28 -10.60 7.45
C PHE A 26 2.54 -11.08 8.72
N PRO A 27 1.83 -12.22 8.67
CA PRO A 27 1.10 -12.78 9.82
C PRO A 27 2.04 -13.39 10.85
N VAL A 28 1.76 -13.15 12.14
CA VAL A 28 2.58 -13.65 13.26
C VAL A 28 2.65 -15.18 13.30
N ASN A 29 1.58 -15.84 12.89
CA ASN A 29 1.48 -17.30 12.84
C ASN A 29 1.91 -17.91 11.49
N GLY A 30 2.43 -17.10 10.57
CA GLY A 30 2.89 -17.52 9.25
C GLY A 30 1.79 -17.80 8.22
N LYS A 31 0.50 -17.56 8.54
CA LYS A 31 -0.61 -17.78 7.60
C LYS A 31 -1.54 -16.58 7.55
N PHE A 32 -1.71 -16.02 6.35
CA PHE A 32 -2.69 -14.95 6.14
C PHE A 32 -4.10 -15.52 6.28
N THR A 33 -4.97 -14.82 7.00
CA THR A 33 -6.41 -14.99 6.82
C THR A 33 -6.83 -14.43 5.46
N GLN A 34 -8.03 -14.78 4.99
CA GLN A 34 -8.53 -14.25 3.72
C GLN A 34 -8.54 -12.72 3.69
N ALA A 35 -9.11 -12.07 4.71
CA ALA A 35 -9.18 -10.61 4.77
C ALA A 35 -7.78 -9.95 4.82
N GLN A 36 -6.83 -10.55 5.55
CA GLN A 36 -5.45 -10.05 5.57
C GLN A 36 -4.77 -10.20 4.21
N ARG A 37 -4.99 -11.33 3.53
CA ARG A 37 -4.44 -11.59 2.19
C ARG A 37 -4.99 -10.60 1.18
N GLU A 38 -6.29 -10.35 1.19
CA GLU A 38 -6.97 -9.42 0.28
C GLU A 38 -6.39 -8.00 0.38
N ILE A 39 -6.20 -7.49 1.60
CA ILE A 39 -5.54 -6.19 1.79
C ILE A 39 -4.06 -6.24 1.39
N TYR A 40 -3.34 -7.31 1.75
CA TYR A 40 -1.93 -7.47 1.39
C TYR A 40 -1.73 -7.55 -0.13
N ASP A 41 -2.64 -8.16 -0.88
CA ASP A 41 -2.63 -8.19 -2.37
C ASP A 41 -2.74 -6.80 -2.99
N ILE A 42 -3.60 -5.93 -2.45
CA ILE A 42 -3.77 -4.57 -2.96
C ILE A 42 -2.47 -3.76 -2.79
N VAL A 43 -1.82 -3.86 -1.63
CA VAL A 43 -0.53 -3.22 -1.37
C VAL A 43 0.59 -3.88 -2.21
N LEU A 44 0.54 -5.21 -2.31
CA LEU A 44 1.17 -6.09 -3.28
C LEU A 44 1.34 -5.44 -4.66
N GLU A 45 0.19 -5.36 -5.32
CA GLU A 45 0.02 -4.88 -6.68
C GLU A 45 0.48 -3.42 -6.83
N SER A 46 0.24 -2.59 -5.81
CA SER A 46 0.66 -1.19 -5.79
C SER A 46 2.19 -1.05 -5.80
N LEU A 47 2.89 -1.84 -4.98
CA LEU A 47 4.37 -1.87 -4.95
C LEU A 47 4.94 -2.37 -6.28
N GLU A 48 4.46 -3.51 -6.78
CA GLU A 48 4.96 -4.10 -8.03
C GLU A 48 4.71 -3.19 -9.23
N THR A 49 3.57 -2.50 -9.26
CA THR A 49 3.27 -1.52 -10.31
C THR A 49 4.18 -0.30 -10.21
N SER A 50 4.40 0.23 -9.01
CA SER A 50 5.33 1.34 -8.80
C SER A 50 6.74 1.02 -9.29
N LEU A 51 7.26 -0.15 -8.93
CA LEU A 51 8.59 -0.60 -9.34
C LEU A 51 8.74 -0.72 -10.86
N ARG A 52 7.67 -1.12 -11.56
CA ARG A 52 7.66 -1.18 -13.03
C ARG A 52 7.59 0.19 -13.69
N LEU A 53 6.94 1.17 -13.05
CA LEU A 53 6.75 2.51 -13.61
C LEU A 53 7.97 3.42 -13.38
N TYR A 54 8.73 3.22 -12.30
CA TYR A 54 9.90 4.05 -12.02
C TYR A 54 11.01 3.87 -13.05
N ARG A 55 11.16 4.88 -13.91
CA ARG A 55 12.19 4.98 -14.94
C ARG A 55 12.47 6.45 -15.28
N PRO A 56 13.60 6.79 -15.92
CA PRO A 56 13.87 8.16 -16.35
C PRO A 56 12.73 8.72 -17.20
N GLY A 57 12.29 9.93 -16.87
CA GLY A 57 11.18 10.62 -17.54
C GLY A 57 9.80 10.38 -16.94
N THR A 58 9.65 9.46 -15.98
CA THR A 58 8.40 9.28 -15.24
C THR A 58 8.43 10.08 -13.94
N SER A 59 7.38 10.87 -13.70
CA SER A 59 7.22 11.67 -12.49
C SER A 59 6.66 10.84 -11.34
N ILE A 60 6.99 11.24 -10.11
CA ILE A 60 6.42 10.61 -8.91
C ILE A 60 4.90 10.75 -8.84
N LEU A 61 4.34 11.84 -9.39
CA LEU A 61 2.90 12.09 -9.41
C LEU A 61 2.16 11.10 -10.31
N GLU A 62 2.73 10.78 -11.48
CA GLU A 62 2.17 9.75 -12.36
C GLU A 62 2.12 8.38 -11.67
N VAL A 63 3.23 7.97 -11.03
CA VAL A 63 3.27 6.70 -10.29
C VAL A 63 2.29 6.70 -9.12
N THR A 64 2.23 7.80 -8.38
CA THR A 64 1.31 7.96 -7.25
C THR A 64 -0.15 7.87 -7.71
N GLY A 65 -0.49 8.44 -8.87
CA GLY A 65 -1.83 8.34 -9.46
C GLY A 65 -2.24 6.90 -9.74
N GLU A 66 -1.35 6.09 -10.31
CA GLU A 66 -1.59 4.67 -10.57
C GLU A 66 -1.75 3.86 -9.27
N VAL A 67 -0.88 4.10 -8.30
CA VAL A 67 -0.94 3.47 -6.97
C VAL A 67 -2.26 3.78 -6.27
N VAL A 68 -2.65 5.06 -6.26
CA VAL A 68 -3.93 5.51 -5.68
C VAL A 68 -5.11 4.81 -6.36
N ARG A 69 -5.10 4.70 -7.68
CA ARG A 69 -6.15 4.01 -8.43
C ARG A 69 -6.24 2.53 -8.07
N ILE A 70 -5.13 1.81 -7.95
CA ILE A 70 -5.09 0.41 -7.53
C ILE A 70 -5.70 0.26 -6.13
N MET A 71 -5.26 1.08 -5.17
CA MET A 71 -5.74 1.00 -3.79
C MET A 71 -7.23 1.31 -3.67
N VAL A 72 -7.72 2.40 -4.26
CA VAL A 72 -9.15 2.76 -4.24
C VAL A 72 -9.97 1.67 -4.91
N SER A 73 -9.56 1.18 -6.08
CA SER A 73 -10.26 0.12 -6.79
C SER A 73 -10.34 -1.16 -5.96
N GLY A 74 -9.23 -1.53 -5.30
CA GLY A 74 -9.17 -2.68 -4.40
C GLY A 74 -10.13 -2.53 -3.21
N LEU A 75 -10.10 -1.39 -2.54
CA LEU A 75 -10.97 -1.12 -1.39
C LEU A 75 -12.45 -1.05 -1.77
N VAL A 76 -12.79 -0.54 -2.96
CA VAL A 76 -14.16 -0.58 -3.50
C VAL A 76 -14.60 -2.02 -3.78
N LYS A 77 -13.74 -2.85 -4.40
CA LYS A 77 -14.03 -4.27 -4.65
C LYS A 77 -14.28 -5.06 -3.37
N LEU A 78 -13.57 -4.74 -2.30
CA LEU A 78 -13.78 -5.34 -0.96
C LEU A 78 -14.99 -4.76 -0.22
N GLY A 79 -15.67 -3.74 -0.77
CA GLY A 79 -16.83 -3.09 -0.15
C GLY A 79 -16.48 -2.18 1.04
N ILE A 80 -15.19 -1.89 1.25
CA ILE A 80 -14.68 -0.98 2.30
C ILE A 80 -14.97 0.47 1.91
N LEU A 81 -14.65 0.83 0.66
CA LEU A 81 -15.09 2.08 0.06
C LEU A 81 -16.34 1.84 -0.79
N LYS A 82 -17.18 2.86 -0.92
CA LYS A 82 -18.43 2.80 -1.69
C LYS A 82 -18.51 4.03 -2.58
N GLY A 83 -18.78 3.81 -3.87
CA GLY A 83 -18.87 4.87 -4.85
C GLY A 83 -18.08 4.53 -6.12
N ASP A 84 -18.05 5.48 -7.03
CA ASP A 84 -17.24 5.39 -8.24
C ASP A 84 -15.76 5.67 -7.94
N VAL A 85 -14.86 4.95 -8.60
CA VAL A 85 -13.40 5.06 -8.34
C VAL A 85 -12.87 6.43 -8.71
N ASP A 86 -13.28 7.00 -9.85
CA ASP A 86 -12.79 8.28 -10.32
C ASP A 86 -13.31 9.43 -9.44
N GLU A 87 -14.57 9.36 -9.02
CA GLU A 87 -15.16 10.31 -8.07
C GLU A 87 -14.43 10.28 -6.71
N LEU A 88 -14.17 9.08 -6.18
CA LEU A 88 -13.45 8.91 -4.91
C LEU A 88 -12.03 9.48 -4.98
N ILE A 89 -11.31 9.25 -6.08
CA ILE A 89 -9.97 9.81 -6.29
C ILE A 89 -10.03 11.34 -6.39
N ALA A 90 -10.97 11.89 -7.16
CA ALA A 90 -11.11 13.33 -7.36
C ALA A 90 -11.46 14.09 -6.06
N GLN A 91 -12.22 13.46 -5.17
CA GLN A 91 -12.59 14.01 -3.85
C GLN A 91 -11.47 13.90 -2.81
N ASN A 92 -10.28 13.44 -3.21
CA ASN A 92 -9.17 13.16 -2.30
C ASN A 92 -9.54 12.11 -1.22
N ALA A 93 -10.53 11.23 -1.45
CA ALA A 93 -10.86 10.13 -0.54
C ALA A 93 -9.67 9.19 -0.20
N PRO A 94 -8.63 9.01 -1.06
CA PRO A 94 -7.43 8.28 -0.65
C PRO A 94 -6.72 8.91 0.54
N SER A 95 -6.86 10.22 0.77
CA SER A 95 -6.14 10.92 1.84
C SER A 95 -6.58 10.51 3.24
N SER A 96 -7.85 10.14 3.44
CA SER A 96 -8.34 9.64 4.73
C SER A 96 -7.95 8.20 5.03
N PHE A 97 -7.38 7.47 4.07
CA PHE A 97 -6.84 6.12 4.27
C PHE A 97 -5.32 6.08 4.21
N LEU A 98 -4.70 6.89 3.34
CA LEU A 98 -3.26 6.95 3.12
C LEU A 98 -2.55 7.96 4.03
N TYR A 99 -3.21 9.07 4.37
CA TYR A 99 -2.65 10.13 5.21
C TYR A 99 -3.35 10.25 6.57
N ALA A 100 -4.20 9.30 6.95
CA ALA A 100 -4.82 9.23 8.28
C ALA A 100 -3.96 8.47 9.31
N TRP A 101 -2.66 8.40 9.09
CA TRP A 101 -1.71 8.04 10.14
C TRP A 101 -1.40 9.31 10.96
N PRO A 102 -1.42 9.27 12.30
CA PRO A 102 -1.09 10.43 13.13
C PRO A 102 0.33 10.95 12.90
#